data_AF-A0A1B6EZS6-F1
#
_entry.id   AF-A0A1B6EZS6-F1
#
_cell.length_a   1.000
_cell.length_b   1.000
_cell.length_c   1.000
_cell.angle_alpha   90.00
_cell.angle_beta   90.00
_cell.angle_gamma   90.00
#
_symmetry.space_group_name_H-M   'P 1'
#
loop_
_entity.id
_entity.type
_entity.pdbx_description
1 polymer ?
#
loop_
_entity_poly.entity_id
_entity_poly.type
_entity_poly.pdbx_seq_one_letter_code
_entity_poly.pdbx_strand_id
1 'polypeptide(L)'
;LYSLDGHAICLMTGQAGGLTQLLFSQDGTQLFTAGRKDSEILSWDLRNLGQILGVMKRPHTTNQRIYMDLSTDGRYLFSGSSVGQVYVWDLHAIPSSSTGSEPSVLENLTHWHAHNDCVNGLSVHRHIPVVATASGQRYIPEIVEDEEEDLFESKRPLDRFEDSVKLWWIGKIDETH
;
A
#
# COMPACT_ATOMS: atom_id res chain seq x y z
N LEU A 1 1.66 4.39 -21.48
CA LEU A 1 0.56 4.54 -22.44
C LEU A 1 1.03 4.06 -23.79
N TYR A 2 0.37 3.04 -24.33
CA TYR A 2 0.59 2.55 -25.68
C TYR A 2 -0.72 2.72 -26.43
N SER A 3 -0.64 3.08 -27.71
CA SER A 3 -1.79 2.99 -28.60
C SER A 3 -2.10 1.51 -28.91
N LEU A 4 -3.31 1.26 -29.44
CA LEU A 4 -3.78 -0.10 -29.74
C LEU A 4 -2.95 -0.81 -30.83
N ASP A 5 -2.28 -0.04 -31.68
CA ASP A 5 -1.34 -0.51 -32.69
C ASP A 5 0.09 -0.75 -32.13
N GLY A 6 0.30 -0.56 -30.83
CA GLY A 6 1.54 -0.90 -30.14
C GLY A 6 2.58 0.21 -30.07
N HIS A 7 2.29 1.42 -30.54
CA HIS A 7 3.22 2.55 -30.41
C HIS A 7 3.25 3.09 -28.97
N ALA A 8 4.46 3.30 -28.44
CA ALA A 8 4.65 3.90 -27.14
C ALA A 8 4.33 5.41 -27.19
N ILE A 9 3.31 5.85 -26.46
CA ILE A 9 2.93 7.26 -26.33
C ILE A 9 3.63 7.89 -25.12
N CYS A 10 3.70 7.17 -24.00
CA CYS A 10 4.34 7.65 -22.79
C CYS A 10 4.82 6.50 -21.91
N LEU A 11 6.03 6.61 -21.36
CA LEU A 11 6.54 5.75 -20.31
C LEU A 11 6.69 6.56 -19.02
N MET A 12 6.05 6.11 -17.94
CA MET A 12 6.15 6.75 -16.62
C MET A 12 7.28 6.08 -15.85
N THR A 13 8.34 6.83 -15.57
CA THR A 13 9.57 6.35 -14.89
C THR A 13 9.84 7.18 -13.65
N GLY A 14 10.25 6.54 -12.55
CA GLY A 14 10.60 7.25 -11.32
C GLY A 14 10.58 6.36 -10.08
N GLN A 15 9.71 5.34 -10.06
CA GLN A 15 9.64 4.41 -8.95
C GLN A 15 10.89 3.51 -8.89
N ALA A 16 11.44 3.32 -7.68
CA ALA A 16 12.71 2.61 -7.48
C ALA A 16 12.53 1.09 -7.42
N GLY A 17 11.39 0.63 -6.90
CA GLY A 17 11.07 -0.78 -6.71
C GLY A 17 10.20 -1.36 -7.82
N GLY A 18 10.11 -2.69 -7.83
CA GLY A 18 9.23 -3.41 -8.75
C GLY A 18 7.76 -3.12 -8.43
N LEU A 19 7.08 -2.39 -9.32
CA LEU A 19 5.67 -2.04 -9.20
C LEU A 19 4.81 -3.29 -8.98
N THR A 20 3.89 -3.20 -8.03
CA THR A 20 2.96 -4.28 -7.71
C THR A 20 1.52 -3.82 -7.57
N GLN A 21 1.27 -2.51 -7.49
CA GLN A 21 -0.08 -2.00 -7.38
C GLN A 21 -0.24 -0.67 -8.09
N LEU A 22 -1.45 -0.50 -8.62
CA LEU A 22 -1.92 0.65 -9.39
C LEU A 22 -3.34 0.97 -8.92
N LEU A 23 -3.66 2.24 -8.67
CA LEU A 23 -5.02 2.69 -8.38
C LEU A 23 -5.29 4.00 -9.13
N PHE A 24 -6.38 4.07 -9.89
CA PHE A 24 -6.85 5.34 -10.43
C PHE A 24 -7.54 6.14 -9.31
N SER A 25 -7.34 7.46 -9.31
CA SER A 25 -8.17 8.33 -8.50
C SER A 25 -9.62 8.30 -8.99
N GLN A 26 -10.56 8.62 -8.08
CA GLN A 26 -11.99 8.59 -8.39
C GLN A 26 -12.39 9.59 -9.50
N ASP A 27 -11.66 10.70 -9.62
CA ASP A 27 -11.83 11.71 -10.67
C ASP A 27 -11.08 11.39 -11.97
N GLY A 28 -10.29 10.31 -11.99
CA GLY A 28 -9.50 9.87 -13.14
C GLY A 28 -8.31 10.78 -13.50
N THR A 29 -7.97 11.76 -12.66
CA THR A 29 -6.88 12.71 -12.95
C THR A 29 -5.52 12.25 -12.45
N GLN A 30 -5.49 11.26 -11.55
CA GLN A 30 -4.27 10.74 -10.94
C GLN A 30 -4.19 9.21 -11.04
N LEU A 31 -2.96 8.71 -11.07
CA LEU A 31 -2.65 7.29 -10.89
C LEU A 31 -1.74 7.15 -9.67
N PHE A 32 -2.09 6.27 -8.74
CA PHE A 32 -1.25 5.91 -7.60
C PHE A 32 -0.50 4.61 -7.88
N THR A 33 0.78 4.57 -7.56
CA THR A 33 1.62 3.39 -7.81
C THR A 33 2.46 3.02 -6.59
N ALA A 34 2.53 1.72 -6.30
CA ALA A 34 3.32 1.16 -5.21
C ALA A 34 4.19 -0.01 -5.68
N GLY A 35 5.42 -0.03 -5.19
CA GLY A 35 6.40 -1.09 -5.46
C GLY A 35 6.70 -1.97 -4.23
N ARG A 36 7.25 -3.15 -4.51
CA ARG A 36 7.98 -3.95 -3.53
C ARG A 36 9.35 -3.32 -3.29
N LYS A 37 9.81 -3.37 -2.04
CA LYS A 37 11.05 -2.72 -1.58
C LYS A 37 11.09 -1.24 -1.94
N ASP A 38 9.90 -0.64 -1.99
CA ASP A 38 9.74 0.76 -2.28
C ASP A 38 9.04 1.44 -1.12
N SER A 39 9.75 2.41 -0.54
CA SER A 39 9.24 3.24 0.54
C SER A 39 8.29 4.33 0.04
N GLU A 40 8.13 4.47 -1.27
CA GLU A 40 7.36 5.54 -1.88
C GLU A 40 6.12 4.99 -2.60
N ILE A 41 5.02 5.70 -2.36
CA ILE A 41 3.82 5.64 -3.17
C ILE A 41 3.82 6.92 -3.98
N LEU A 42 3.79 6.78 -5.30
CA LEU A 42 3.80 7.92 -6.21
C LEU A 42 2.39 8.21 -6.69
N SER A 43 2.06 9.50 -6.79
CA SER A 43 0.89 10.00 -7.52
C SER A 43 1.34 10.61 -8.84
N TRP A 44 0.82 10.11 -9.95
CA TRP A 44 1.12 10.58 -11.31
C TRP A 44 -0.01 11.46 -11.84
N ASP A 45 0.32 12.54 -12.55
CA ASP A 45 -0.66 13.35 -13.28
C ASP A 45 -1.05 12.65 -14.60
N LEU A 46 -2.32 12.28 -14.74
CA LEU A 46 -2.81 11.68 -15.99
C LEU A 46 -3.17 12.70 -17.06
N ARG A 47 -3.27 13.99 -16.71
CA ARG A 47 -3.47 15.07 -17.69
C ARG A 47 -2.15 15.59 -18.24
N ASN A 48 -1.05 15.33 -17.53
CA ASN A 48 0.32 15.59 -17.98
C ASN A 48 1.19 14.35 -17.75
N LEU A 49 1.07 13.38 -18.67
CA LEU A 49 1.64 12.05 -18.51
C LEU A 49 3.15 12.10 -18.23
N GLY A 50 3.57 11.33 -17.23
CA GLY A 50 4.97 11.24 -16.81
C GLY A 50 5.37 12.20 -15.68
N GLN A 51 4.49 13.12 -15.27
CA GLN A 51 4.72 13.98 -14.11
C GLN A 51 4.27 13.31 -12.81
N ILE A 52 5.08 13.47 -11.76
CA ILE A 52 4.74 13.06 -10.39
C ILE A 52 4.19 14.29 -9.67
N LEU A 53 2.98 14.19 -9.13
CA LEU A 53 2.35 15.24 -8.34
C LEU A 53 2.69 15.13 -6.86
N GLY A 54 2.79 13.89 -6.36
CA GLY A 54 2.96 13.63 -4.94
C GLY A 54 3.75 12.37 -4.65
N VAL A 55 4.46 12.40 -3.52
CA VAL A 55 5.23 11.28 -2.97
C VAL A 55 4.76 11.05 -1.53
N MET A 56 4.22 9.88 -1.26
CA MET A 56 3.80 9.46 0.09
C MET A 56 4.78 8.41 0.61
N LYS A 57 5.40 8.69 1.76
CA LYS A 57 6.41 7.81 2.35
C LYS A 57 5.79 6.82 3.32
N ARG A 58 6.11 5.53 3.14
CA ARG A 58 5.74 4.44 4.05
C ARG A 58 6.97 3.61 4.45
N PRO A 59 7.02 3.06 5.67
CA PRO A 59 8.05 2.10 6.02
C PRO A 59 7.93 0.85 5.15
N HIS A 60 9.04 0.48 4.52
CA HIS A 60 9.10 -0.73 3.71
C HIS A 60 10.44 -1.44 3.92
N THR A 61 10.41 -2.54 4.67
CA THR A 61 11.59 -3.39 4.93
C THR A 61 11.46 -4.79 4.33
N THR A 62 10.30 -5.12 3.76
CA THR A 62 9.96 -6.47 3.30
C THR A 62 10.12 -6.66 1.77
N ASN A 63 10.09 -7.90 1.30
CA ASN A 63 9.90 -8.24 -0.13
C ASN A 63 8.42 -8.49 -0.47
N GLN A 64 7.55 -8.51 0.53
CA GLN A 64 6.14 -8.80 0.32
C GLN A 64 5.43 -7.69 -0.43
N ARG A 65 4.36 -8.07 -1.14
CA ARG A 65 3.43 -7.12 -1.73
C ARG A 65 2.56 -6.53 -0.63
N ILE A 66 2.65 -5.22 -0.46
CA ILE A 66 1.82 -4.46 0.48
C ILE A 66 0.77 -3.71 -0.31
N TYR A 67 -0.51 -3.97 0.00
CA TYR A 67 -1.64 -3.36 -0.67
C TYR A 67 -1.98 -1.96 -0.10
N MET A 68 -2.50 -1.12 -0.98
CA MET A 68 -3.15 0.17 -0.71
C MET A 68 -4.58 0.19 -1.23
N ASP A 69 -5.40 1.11 -0.76
CA ASP A 69 -6.75 1.34 -1.28
C ASP A 69 -7.18 2.79 -1.01
N LEU A 70 -8.18 3.26 -1.76
CA LEU A 70 -8.71 4.62 -1.65
C LEU A 70 -10.00 4.65 -0.84
N SER A 71 -10.22 5.74 -0.12
CA SER A 71 -11.56 6.04 0.41
C SER A 71 -12.55 6.29 -0.72
N THR A 72 -13.83 6.06 -0.42
CA THR A 72 -14.92 6.19 -1.39
C THR A 72 -15.15 7.61 -1.89
N ASP A 73 -14.80 8.59 -1.07
CA ASP A 73 -14.82 10.01 -1.43
C ASP A 73 -13.54 10.46 -2.17
N GLY A 74 -12.57 9.55 -2.37
CA GLY A 74 -11.30 9.83 -3.04
C GLY A 74 -10.35 10.72 -2.25
N ARG A 75 -10.67 11.05 -0.99
CA ARG A 75 -9.88 11.97 -0.16
C ARG A 75 -8.68 11.30 0.49
N TYR A 76 -8.79 10.04 0.86
CA TYR A 76 -7.77 9.35 1.64
C TYR A 76 -7.20 8.16 0.89
N LEU A 77 -5.88 7.99 1.02
CA LEU A 77 -5.19 6.77 0.61
C LEU A 77 -4.78 6.01 1.87
N PHE A 78 -5.07 4.71 1.88
CA PHE A 78 -4.66 3.79 2.93
C PHE A 78 -3.59 2.86 2.39
N SER A 79 -2.55 2.57 3.18
CA SER A 79 -1.55 1.55 2.86
C SER A 79 -1.21 0.73 4.08
N GLY A 80 -1.07 -0.58 3.92
CA GLY A 80 -0.38 -1.40 4.90
C GLY A 80 1.11 -1.06 5.02
N SER A 81 1.80 -1.72 5.94
CA SER A 81 3.25 -1.59 6.14
C SER A 81 3.87 -2.91 6.59
N SER A 82 5.19 -3.02 6.46
CA SER A 82 5.95 -4.18 6.96
C SER A 82 6.10 -4.22 8.48
N VAL A 83 5.63 -3.19 9.18
CA VAL A 83 5.71 -3.05 10.65
C VAL A 83 4.34 -3.18 11.33
N GLY A 84 3.37 -3.78 10.64
CA GLY A 84 2.05 -4.06 11.23
C GLY A 84 1.11 -2.87 11.36
N GLN A 85 1.50 -1.72 10.79
CA GLN A 85 0.70 -0.50 10.81
C GLN A 85 -0.02 -0.27 9.48
N VAL A 86 -1.17 0.41 9.55
CA VAL A 86 -1.83 1.04 8.40
C VAL A 86 -1.56 2.54 8.46
N TYR A 87 -1.12 3.09 7.33
CA TYR A 87 -0.87 4.52 7.14
C TYR A 87 -1.95 5.15 6.28
N VAL A 88 -2.26 6.41 6.56
CA VAL A 88 -3.28 7.21 5.87
C VAL A 88 -2.68 8.53 5.40
N TRP A 89 -2.99 8.94 4.18
CA TRP A 89 -2.63 10.26 3.63
C TRP A 89 -3.88 11.00 3.16
N ASP A 90 -3.89 12.34 3.33
CA ASP A 90 -4.92 13.22 2.75
C ASP A 90 -4.48 13.63 1.33
N LEU A 91 -5.20 13.14 0.33
CA LEU A 91 -4.92 13.36 -1.09
C LEU A 91 -5.27 14.77 -1.54
N HIS A 92 -6.07 15.53 -0.79
CA HIS A 92 -6.30 16.95 -1.11
C HIS A 92 -5.06 17.82 -0.86
N ALA A 93 -4.06 17.31 -0.15
CA ALA A 93 -2.76 17.97 -0.04
C ALA A 93 -1.93 17.86 -1.32
N ILE A 94 -2.30 16.98 -2.27
CA ILE A 94 -1.64 16.88 -3.57
C ILE A 94 -2.18 17.99 -4.48
N PRO A 95 -1.31 18.78 -5.14
CA PRO A 95 -1.76 19.81 -6.06
C PRO A 95 -2.49 19.20 -7.24
N SER A 96 -3.58 19.84 -7.66
CA SER A 96 -4.39 19.40 -8.78
C SER A 96 -3.72 19.53 -10.14
N SER A 97 -2.44 19.89 -10.26
CA SER A 97 -1.65 19.86 -11.51
C SER A 97 -0.20 20.14 -11.21
N SER A 98 0.72 19.61 -12.02
CA SER A 98 2.15 19.90 -11.89
C SER A 98 2.42 21.39 -12.13
N THR A 99 2.86 22.13 -11.10
CA THR A 99 3.24 23.56 -11.23
C THR A 99 4.67 23.76 -11.72
N GLY A 100 5.32 22.71 -12.24
CA GLY A 100 6.72 22.75 -12.71
C GLY A 100 7.76 22.74 -11.57
N SER A 101 7.32 22.56 -10.33
CA SER A 101 8.15 22.36 -9.14
C SER A 101 8.27 20.87 -8.80
N GLU A 102 9.26 20.53 -7.97
CA GLU A 102 9.41 19.23 -7.31
C GLU A 102 8.07 18.65 -6.83
N PRO A 103 7.90 17.31 -6.85
CA PRO A 103 6.67 16.67 -6.40
C PRO A 103 6.40 16.97 -4.92
N SER A 104 5.12 17.06 -4.55
CA SER A 104 4.75 17.33 -3.16
C SER A 104 5.03 16.10 -2.29
N VAL A 105 5.89 16.23 -1.29
CA VAL A 105 6.14 15.16 -0.32
C VAL A 105 5.07 15.24 0.77
N LEU A 106 4.26 14.19 0.88
CA LEU A 106 3.17 14.10 1.84
C LEU A 106 3.62 13.31 3.07
N GLU A 107 3.51 13.96 4.22
CA GLU A 107 3.54 13.27 5.52
C GLU A 107 2.24 12.49 5.72
N ASN A 108 2.31 11.38 6.47
CA ASN A 108 1.10 10.64 6.82
C ASN A 108 0.20 11.50 7.71
N LEU A 109 -1.10 11.51 7.41
CA LEU A 109 -2.11 12.17 8.23
C LEU A 109 -2.24 11.47 9.59
N THR A 110 -2.28 10.14 9.55
CA THR A 110 -2.37 9.29 10.73
C THR A 110 -1.97 7.86 10.38
N HIS A 111 -1.76 7.05 11.40
CA HIS A 111 -1.55 5.62 11.27
C HIS A 111 -2.03 4.89 12.54
N TRP A 112 -2.31 3.60 12.43
CA TRP A 112 -2.62 2.77 13.59
C TRP A 112 -1.98 1.39 13.46
N HIS A 113 -1.77 0.74 14.61
CA HIS A 113 -1.26 -0.61 14.69
C HIS A 113 -2.39 -1.62 14.44
N ALA A 114 -2.38 -2.27 13.27
CA ALA A 114 -3.43 -3.20 12.88
C ALA A 114 -3.08 -4.65 13.23
N HIS A 115 -1.83 -5.05 13.00
CA HIS A 115 -1.36 -6.42 13.16
C HIS A 115 0.01 -6.44 13.84
N ASN A 116 0.34 -7.52 14.54
CA ASN A 116 1.66 -7.75 15.15
C ASN A 116 2.73 -8.17 14.12
N ASP A 117 2.29 -8.47 12.89
CA ASP A 117 3.12 -8.77 11.72
C ASP A 117 2.68 -7.86 10.57
N CYS A 118 3.37 -7.90 9.43
CA CYS A 118 3.11 -7.08 8.26
C CYS A 118 1.62 -7.01 7.86
N VAL A 119 1.17 -5.82 7.49
CA VAL A 119 -0.14 -5.62 6.88
C VAL A 119 0.06 -5.74 5.37
N ASN A 120 -0.07 -6.95 4.86
CA ASN A 120 0.04 -7.18 3.43
C ASN A 120 -1.30 -6.84 2.75
N GLY A 121 -2.43 -7.38 3.21
CA GLY A 121 -3.76 -7.13 2.63
C GLY A 121 -4.45 -5.89 3.20
N LEU A 122 -5.08 -5.11 2.32
CA LEU A 122 -5.88 -3.93 2.67
C LEU A 122 -7.02 -3.75 1.67
N SER A 123 -8.24 -3.53 2.16
CA SER A 123 -9.39 -3.14 1.33
C SER A 123 -10.32 -2.21 2.10
N VAL A 124 -10.69 -1.10 1.47
CA VAL A 124 -11.65 -0.14 1.99
C VAL A 124 -13.04 -0.49 1.45
N HIS A 125 -14.01 -0.60 2.35
CA HIS A 125 -15.38 -0.90 1.95
C HIS A 125 -16.01 0.28 1.21
N ARG A 126 -16.70 0.01 0.10
CA ARG A 126 -17.16 1.06 -0.85
C ARG A 126 -18.38 1.88 -0.43
N HIS A 127 -19.10 1.48 0.62
CA HIS A 127 -20.35 2.13 1.02
C HIS A 127 -20.50 2.43 2.50
N ILE A 128 -19.62 1.86 3.34
CA ILE A 128 -19.65 2.06 4.79
C ILE A 128 -18.21 2.26 5.24
N PRO A 129 -17.97 3.01 6.33
CA PRO A 129 -16.64 3.41 6.71
C PRO A 129 -15.94 2.28 7.48
N VAL A 130 -15.61 1.22 6.74
CA VAL A 130 -14.91 0.03 7.23
C VAL A 130 -13.68 -0.23 6.38
N VAL A 131 -12.56 -0.52 7.03
CA VAL A 131 -11.34 -1.03 6.40
C VAL A 131 -11.11 -2.47 6.84
N ALA A 132 -10.89 -3.36 5.88
CA ALA A 132 -10.43 -4.72 6.14
C ALA A 132 -8.91 -4.79 5.96
N THR A 133 -8.23 -5.38 6.92
CA THR A 133 -6.79 -5.63 6.88
C THR A 133 -6.51 -7.11 7.04
N ALA A 134 -5.46 -7.60 6.39
CA ALA A 134 -4.97 -8.95 6.58
C ALA A 134 -3.47 -8.93 6.89
N SER A 135 -3.06 -9.91 7.70
CA SER A 135 -1.67 -10.23 7.95
C SER A 135 -1.41 -11.70 7.61
N GLY A 136 -0.16 -11.99 7.26
CA GLY A 136 0.32 -13.33 6.98
C GLY A 136 1.47 -13.31 5.99
N GLN A 137 2.51 -14.09 6.28
CA GLN A 137 3.71 -14.14 5.45
C GLN A 137 4.06 -15.55 5.00
N ARG A 138 4.55 -15.69 3.77
CA ARG A 138 5.14 -16.95 3.33
C ARG A 138 6.50 -17.12 4.02
N TYR A 139 6.54 -18.02 4.99
CA TYR A 139 7.79 -18.44 5.61
C TYR A 139 8.42 -19.60 4.82
N ILE A 140 9.73 -19.52 4.60
CA ILE A 140 10.52 -20.65 4.12
C ILE A 140 11.10 -21.29 5.39
N PRO A 141 10.73 -22.53 5.74
CA PRO A 141 11.34 -23.20 6.88
C PRO A 141 12.86 -23.24 6.70
N GLU A 142 13.61 -22.86 7.73
CA GLU A 142 15.03 -23.20 7.80
C GLU A 142 15.13 -24.73 7.78
N ILE A 143 15.66 -25.27 6.69
CA ILE A 143 15.99 -26.68 6.59
C ILE A 143 17.27 -26.84 7.41
N VAL A 144 17.14 -27.40 8.61
CA VAL A 144 18.30 -27.86 9.37
C VAL A 144 18.69 -29.20 8.73
N GLU A 145 19.87 -29.27 8.13
CA GLU A 145 20.45 -30.54 7.68
C GLU A 145 20.88 -31.34 8.93
N ASP A 146 19.94 -31.97 9.61
CA ASP A 146 20.25 -32.99 10.61
C ASP A 146 20.19 -34.37 9.93
N GLU A 147 21.30 -35.11 9.98
CA GLU A 147 21.59 -36.36 9.27
C GLU A 147 20.80 -37.60 9.74
N GLU A 148 19.61 -37.48 10.31
CA GLU A 148 18.81 -38.65 10.67
C GLU A 148 17.39 -38.58 10.11
N GLU A 149 17.05 -39.61 9.33
CA GLU A 149 15.76 -39.85 8.73
C GLU A 149 14.63 -39.76 9.76
N ASP A 150 13.51 -39.19 9.31
CA ASP A 150 12.18 -39.15 9.92
C ASP A 150 11.80 -37.93 10.78
N LEU A 151 10.79 -37.22 10.23
CA LEU A 151 9.98 -36.12 10.77
C LEU A 151 10.53 -34.72 10.51
N PHE A 152 10.15 -34.19 9.34
CA PHE A 152 10.13 -32.76 9.01
C PHE A 152 9.17 -31.98 9.94
N GLU A 153 9.46 -31.88 11.22
CA GLU A 153 8.80 -30.90 12.09
C GLU A 153 9.50 -29.56 11.93
N SER A 154 8.92 -28.70 11.08
CA SER A 154 9.26 -27.28 11.10
C SER A 154 9.00 -26.76 12.53
N LYS A 155 10.04 -26.48 13.31
CA LYS A 155 9.92 -25.82 14.61
C LYS A 155 9.36 -24.42 14.37
N ARG A 156 8.04 -24.26 14.41
CA ARG A 156 7.35 -22.97 14.27
C ARG A 156 7.42 -22.24 15.61
N PRO A 157 8.13 -21.10 15.75
CA PRO A 157 7.95 -20.27 16.93
C PRO A 157 6.59 -19.56 16.82
N LEU A 158 5.61 -20.04 17.58
CA LEU A 158 4.20 -19.60 17.55
C LEU A 158 3.98 -18.13 17.96
N ASP A 159 4.95 -17.51 18.65
CA ASP A 159 4.77 -16.19 19.29
C ASP A 159 5.09 -14.97 18.40
N ARG A 160 5.47 -15.17 17.13
CA ARG A 160 5.95 -14.07 16.26
C ARG A 160 5.12 -13.76 15.02
N PHE A 161 4.05 -14.51 14.76
CA PHE A 161 3.34 -14.44 13.48
C PHE A 161 1.85 -14.19 13.68
N GLU A 162 1.28 -13.40 12.78
CA GLU A 162 -0.15 -13.17 12.74
C GLU A 162 -0.71 -13.56 11.38
N ASP A 163 -1.58 -14.58 11.36
CA ASP A 163 -2.33 -15.01 10.19
C ASP A 163 -3.81 -14.69 10.42
N SER A 164 -4.18 -13.41 10.32
CA SER A 164 -5.51 -12.94 10.69
C SER A 164 -6.07 -11.89 9.74
N VAL A 165 -7.39 -11.75 9.77
CA VAL A 165 -8.13 -10.65 9.13
C VAL A 165 -8.80 -9.83 10.22
N LYS A 166 -8.68 -8.51 10.14
CA LYS A 166 -9.31 -7.56 11.07
C LYS A 166 -10.15 -6.54 10.31
N LEU A 167 -11.22 -6.08 10.95
CA LEU A 167 -12.10 -5.03 10.44
C LEU A 167 -11.99 -3.80 11.35
N TRP A 168 -11.90 -2.62 10.74
CA TRP A 168 -11.71 -1.35 11.42
C TRP A 168 -12.82 -0.39 11.02
N TRP A 169 -13.58 0.10 11.99
CA TRP A 169 -14.50 1.21 11.75
C TRP A 169 -13.71 2.52 11.67
N ILE A 170 -13.86 3.25 10.57
CA ILE A 170 -13.20 4.54 10.30
C ILE A 170 -14.22 5.68 10.17
N GLY A 171 -15.48 5.44 10.54
CA GLY A 171 -16.52 6.45 10.52
C GLY A 171 -16.45 7.33 11.75
N LYS A 172 -17.12 8.49 11.70
CA LYS A 172 -17.41 9.24 12.92
C LYS A 172 -18.29 8.36 13.81
N ILE A 173 -17.84 8.12 15.03
CA ILE A 173 -18.69 7.53 16.06
C ILE A 173 -19.39 8.74 16.69
N ASP A 174 -20.68 8.90 16.40
CA ASP A 174 -21.46 9.92 17.09
C ASP A 174 -21.59 9.49 18.55
N GLU A 175 -20.83 10.16 19.43
CA GLU A 175 -20.91 10.00 20.89
C GLU A 175 -22.19 10.68 21.40
N THR A 176 -23.35 10.12 21.07
CA THR A 176 -24.62 10.48 21.70
C THR A 176 -25.30 9.23 22.24
N HIS A 177 -25.01 8.93 23.50
CA HIS A 177 -25.85 8.11 24.38
C HIS A 177 -26.13 8.88 25.66
#